data_AF-A0A024TN49-F1
#
_entry.id   AF-A0A024TN49-F1
#
_cell.length_a   1.000
_cell.length_b   1.000
_cell.length_c   1.000
_cell.angle_alpha   90.00
_cell.angle_beta   90.00
_cell.angle_gamma   90.00
#
_symmetry.space_group_name_H-M   'P 1'
#
loop_
_entity.id
_entity.type
_entity.pdbx_description
1 polymer ?
#
loop_
_entity_poly.entity_id
_entity_poly.type
_entity_poly.pdbx_seq_one_letter_code
_entity_poly.pdbx_strand_id
1 'polypeptide(L)'
;MTTMLGVLLRVYLVLGFALEVQTFVRLYVLSTPIAALTPSLSDPALDNVPAFRRLYAVYCISLGLLRLAAAVDIKNKGLLAALAIVHVVEAAFSIAEVLVFQHVPPQALLDEPHLKTTGFLALLVAQALLFAYGYMTASTIKSKMHEW
;
A
#
# COMPACT_ATOMS: atom_id res chain seq x y z
N MET A 1 -11.08 7.88 24.71
CA MET A 1 -10.11 6.75 24.67
C MET A 1 -9.83 6.38 23.23
N THR A 2 -8.59 6.50 22.77
CA THR A 2 -8.14 5.88 21.51
C THR A 2 -8.03 4.39 21.76
N THR A 3 -8.71 3.56 20.98
CA THR A 3 -8.59 2.11 21.09
C THR A 3 -7.15 1.68 20.76
N MET A 4 -6.67 0.56 21.31
CA MET A 4 -5.36 -0.02 20.96
C MET A 4 -5.17 -0.14 19.44
N LEU A 5 -6.25 -0.48 18.73
CA LEU A 5 -6.35 -0.49 17.28
C LEU A 5 -6.04 0.88 16.65
N GLY A 6 -6.60 1.97 17.17
CA GLY A 6 -6.35 3.31 16.66
C GLY A 6 -4.89 3.75 16.82
N VAL A 7 -4.22 3.31 17.90
CA VAL A 7 -2.78 3.55 18.09
C VAL A 7 -1.97 2.75 17.07
N LEU A 8 -2.26 1.47 16.89
CA LEU A 8 -1.57 0.60 15.93
C LEU A 8 -1.73 1.09 14.49
N LEU A 9 -2.95 1.45 14.08
CA LEU A 9 -3.22 1.98 12.75
C LEU A 9 -2.49 3.31 12.51
N ARG A 10 -2.42 4.20 13.51
CA ARG A 10 -1.66 5.45 13.40
C ARG A 10 -0.16 5.19 13.25
N VAL A 11 0.42 4.30 14.05
CA VAL A 11 1.85 3.92 13.93
C VAL A 11 2.12 3.34 12.54
N TYR A 12 1.26 2.42 12.09
CA TYR A 12 1.35 1.82 10.77
C TYR A 12 1.29 2.87 9.65
N LEU A 13 0.36 3.83 9.73
CA LEU A 13 0.24 4.92 8.75
C LEU A 13 1.49 5.80 8.69
N VAL A 14 2.08 6.13 9.84
CA VAL A 14 3.32 6.93 9.92
C VAL A 14 4.52 6.16 9.36
N LEU A 15 4.66 4.87 9.69
CA LEU A 15 5.71 4.01 9.12
C LEU A 15 5.53 3.86 7.61
N GLY A 16 4.29 3.66 7.16
CA GLY A 16 3.95 3.63 5.74
C GLY A 16 4.31 4.93 5.02
N PHE A 17 4.05 6.08 5.63
CA PHE A 17 4.49 7.38 5.08
C PHE A 17 6.02 7.44 4.94
N ALA A 18 6.77 7.05 5.97
CA ALA A 18 8.23 7.07 5.94
C ALA A 18 8.78 6.15 4.83
N LEU A 19 8.20 4.96 4.65
CA LEU A 19 8.56 4.04 3.57
C LEU A 19 8.28 4.63 2.20
N GLU A 20 7.14 5.27 1.98
CA GLU A 20 6.85 5.92 0.69
C GLU A 20 7.78 7.08 0.37
N VAL A 21 8.15 7.88 1.38
CA VAL A 21 9.14 8.95 1.20
C VAL A 21 10.49 8.35 0.82
N GLN A 22 10.90 7.26 1.48
CA GLN A 22 12.13 6.55 1.13
C GLN A 22 12.06 6.01 -0.31
N THR A 23 10.94 5.40 -0.71
CA THR A 23 10.71 4.89 -2.06
C THR A 23 10.72 6.02 -3.10
N PHE A 24 10.08 7.15 -2.81
CA PHE A 24 10.13 8.35 -3.63
C PHE A 24 11.57 8.84 -3.84
N VAL A 25 12.35 8.97 -2.77
CA VAL A 25 13.76 9.39 -2.87
C VAL A 25 14.55 8.40 -3.73
N ARG A 26 14.34 7.10 -3.55
CA ARG A 26 15.01 6.06 -4.35
C ARG A 26 14.66 6.17 -5.83
N LEU A 27 13.38 6.34 -6.17
CA LEU A 27 12.91 6.42 -7.56
C LEU A 27 13.26 7.75 -8.25
N TYR A 28 13.04 8.87 -7.56
CA TYR A 28 13.13 10.22 -8.12
C TYR A 28 14.53 10.82 -8.02
N VAL A 29 15.17 10.70 -6.86
CA VAL A 29 16.49 11.30 -6.60
C VAL A 29 17.60 10.33 -7.02
N LEU A 30 17.53 9.08 -6.56
CA LEU A 30 18.58 8.09 -6.80
C LEU A 30 18.40 7.30 -8.10
N SER A 31 17.29 7.49 -8.83
CA SER A 31 16.97 6.76 -10.07
C SER A 31 17.09 5.23 -9.94
N THR A 32 16.74 4.69 -8.77
CA THR A 32 16.69 3.25 -8.51
C THR A 32 15.69 2.60 -9.48
N PRO A 33 16.04 1.48 -10.14
CA PRO A 33 15.08 0.71 -10.95
C PRO A 33 13.89 0.23 -10.11
N ILE A 34 12.69 0.30 -10.68
CA ILE A 34 11.43 -0.17 -10.09
C ILE A 34 11.53 -1.66 -9.77
N ALA A 35 12.16 -2.46 -10.63
CA ALA A 35 12.37 -3.89 -10.39
C ALA A 35 13.17 -4.18 -9.09
N ALA A 36 14.00 -3.23 -8.64
CA ALA A 36 14.75 -3.36 -7.37
C ALA A 36 13.93 -2.96 -6.13
N LEU A 37 12.73 -2.43 -6.31
CA LEU A 37 11.82 -1.95 -5.26
C LEU A 37 10.57 -2.82 -5.13
N THR A 38 10.08 -3.35 -6.26
CA THR A 38 8.85 -4.12 -6.34
C THR A 38 9.11 -5.43 -7.10
N PRO A 39 9.25 -6.57 -6.41
CA PRO A 39 9.57 -7.85 -7.04
C PRO A 39 8.45 -8.38 -7.95
N SER A 40 7.24 -7.81 -7.89
CA SER A 40 6.15 -8.13 -8.81
C SER A 40 6.27 -7.43 -10.17
N LEU A 41 7.02 -6.33 -10.30
CA LEU A 41 7.14 -5.50 -11.52
C LEU A 41 8.48 -5.71 -12.21
N SER A 42 8.81 -6.96 -12.53
CA SER A 42 10.14 -7.29 -13.10
C SER A 42 10.33 -6.88 -14.56
N ASP A 43 9.38 -6.18 -15.18
CA ASP A 43 9.48 -5.75 -16.58
C ASP A 43 10.57 -4.68 -16.78
N PRO A 44 11.74 -5.04 -17.36
CA PRO A 44 12.82 -4.09 -17.57
C PRO A 44 12.46 -2.99 -18.57
N ALA A 45 11.44 -3.21 -19.40
CA ALA A 45 10.97 -2.22 -20.36
C ALA A 45 10.38 -0.99 -19.66
N LEU A 46 9.70 -1.18 -18.52
CA LEU A 46 9.14 -0.08 -17.74
C LEU A 46 10.24 0.77 -17.09
N ASP A 47 11.35 0.15 -16.68
CA ASP A 47 12.51 0.84 -16.11
C ASP A 47 13.26 1.70 -17.14
N ASN A 48 13.17 1.33 -18.43
CA ASN A 48 13.74 2.08 -19.54
C ASN A 48 12.93 3.35 -19.90
N VAL A 49 11.77 3.58 -19.28
CA VAL A 49 10.93 4.77 -19.50
C VAL A 49 11.04 5.71 -18.29
N PRO A 50 11.88 6.77 -18.34
CA PRO A 50 12.11 7.66 -17.19
C PRO A 50 10.84 8.35 -16.68
N ALA A 51 9.88 8.60 -17.58
CA ALA A 51 8.59 9.18 -17.22
C ALA A 51 7.77 8.23 -16.33
N PHE A 52 7.81 6.92 -16.57
CA PHE A 52 7.10 5.93 -15.77
C PHE A 52 7.66 5.86 -14.35
N ARG A 53 8.99 5.85 -14.21
CA ARG A 53 9.66 5.92 -12.90
C ARG A 53 9.27 7.18 -12.11
N ARG A 54 9.21 8.34 -12.76
CA ARG A 54 8.78 9.59 -12.12
C ARG A 54 7.30 9.56 -11.73
N LEU A 55 6.44 8.98 -12.57
CA LEU A 55 5.02 8.83 -12.26
C LEU A 55 4.82 7.91 -11.05
N TYR A 56 5.56 6.80 -10.99
CA TYR A 56 5.53 5.88 -9.84
C TYR A 56 6.06 6.56 -8.57
N ALA A 57 7.10 7.38 -8.67
CA ALA A 57 7.56 8.19 -7.54
C ALA A 57 6.48 9.17 -7.05
N VAL A 58 5.82 9.87 -7.96
CA VAL A 58 4.72 10.80 -7.63
C VAL A 58 3.56 10.05 -6.96
N TYR A 59 3.25 8.84 -7.43
CA TYR A 59 2.28 7.97 -6.78
C TYR A 59 2.70 7.64 -5.33
N CYS A 60 3.93 7.19 -5.11
CA CYS A 60 4.47 6.88 -3.77
C CYS A 60 4.32 8.07 -2.82
N ILE A 61 4.80 9.27 -3.21
CA ILE A 61 4.72 10.43 -2.32
C ILE A 61 3.27 10.87 -2.07
N SER A 62 2.39 10.77 -3.07
CA SER A 62 0.97 11.08 -2.92
C SER A 62 0.28 10.12 -1.95
N LEU A 63 0.59 8.82 -2.04
CA LEU A 63 0.11 7.80 -1.12
C LEU A 63 0.65 8.03 0.30
N GLY A 64 1.92 8.39 0.42
CA GLY A 64 2.54 8.76 1.68
C GLY A 64 1.82 9.93 2.35
N LEU A 65 1.55 11.00 1.61
CA LEU A 65 0.81 12.16 2.13
C LEU A 65 -0.61 11.79 2.56
N LEU A 66 -1.29 10.93 1.80
CA LEU A 66 -2.61 10.42 2.17
C LEU A 66 -2.56 9.61 3.47
N ARG A 67 -1.53 8.77 3.66
CA ARG A 67 -1.32 8.02 4.91
C ARG A 67 -1.05 8.96 6.08
N LEU A 68 -0.22 9.99 5.89
CA LEU A 68 0.05 10.98 6.94
C LEU A 68 -1.21 11.76 7.32
N ALA A 69 -2.00 12.20 6.33
CA ALA A 69 -3.27 12.87 6.58
C ALA A 69 -4.23 11.97 7.38
N ALA A 70 -4.34 10.68 7.01
CA ALA A 70 -5.15 9.71 7.76
C ALA A 70 -4.57 9.41 9.15
N ALA A 71 -3.25 9.51 9.35
CA ALA A 71 -2.63 9.34 10.66
C ALA A 71 -3.01 10.51 11.59
N VAL A 72 -2.98 11.73 11.05
CA VAL A 72 -3.38 12.94 11.77
C VAL A 72 -4.85 12.85 12.17
N ASP A 73 -5.74 12.50 11.24
CA ASP A 73 -7.17 12.32 11.50
C ASP A 73 -7.67 10.92 11.13
N ILE A 74 -7.42 9.98 12.05
CA ILE A 74 -7.84 8.58 11.93
C ILE A 74 -9.36 8.39 12.01
N LYS A 75 -10.13 9.43 12.37
CA LYS A 75 -11.59 9.37 12.40
C LYS A 75 -12.20 9.77 11.05
N ASN A 76 -11.40 10.33 10.14
CA ASN A 76 -11.85 10.73 8.83
C ASN A 76 -12.11 9.52 7.93
N LYS A 77 -13.39 9.17 7.79
CA LYS A 77 -13.82 8.06 6.94
C LYS A 77 -13.46 8.24 5.46
N GLY A 78 -13.41 9.47 4.96
CA GLY A 78 -13.03 9.74 3.57
C GLY A 78 -11.57 9.36 3.31
N LEU A 79 -10.67 9.73 4.21
CA LEU A 79 -9.25 9.38 4.12
C LEU A 79 -9.02 7.86 4.24
N LEU A 80 -9.70 7.21 5.19
CA LEU A 80 -9.61 5.76 5.35
C LEU A 80 -10.25 5.00 4.17
N ALA A 81 -11.35 5.49 3.61
CA ALA A 81 -11.97 4.92 2.42
C ALA A 81 -11.06 5.05 1.19
N ALA A 82 -10.45 6.23 0.99
CA ALA A 82 -9.50 6.45 -0.09
C ALA A 82 -8.31 5.49 0.03
N LEU A 83 -7.74 5.34 1.23
CA LEU A 83 -6.68 4.37 1.48
C LEU A 83 -7.15 2.94 1.21
N ALA A 84 -8.31 2.54 1.71
CA ALA A 84 -8.84 1.20 1.46
C ALA A 84 -8.99 0.90 -0.04
N ILE A 85 -9.58 1.83 -0.79
CA ILE A 85 -9.77 1.69 -2.24
C ILE A 85 -8.41 1.58 -2.95
N VAL A 86 -7.46 2.48 -2.66
CA VAL A 86 -6.13 2.46 -3.29
C VAL A 86 -5.43 1.12 -3.07
N HIS A 87 -5.43 0.60 -1.84
CA HIS A 87 -4.73 -0.65 -1.54
C HIS A 87 -5.45 -1.89 -2.08
N VAL A 88 -6.78 -1.88 -2.14
CA VAL A 88 -7.54 -2.96 -2.80
C VAL A 88 -7.22 -3.00 -4.29
N VAL A 89 -7.20 -1.83 -4.93
CA VAL A 89 -6.87 -1.71 -6.35
C VAL A 89 -5.41 -2.13 -6.60
N GLU A 90 -4.47 -1.67 -5.78
CA GLU A 90 -3.05 -2.04 -5.87
C GLU A 90 -2.84 -3.55 -5.68
N ALA A 91 -3.48 -4.16 -4.69
CA ALA A 91 -3.42 -5.60 -4.47
C ALA A 91 -4.01 -6.38 -5.67
N ALA A 92 -5.17 -5.94 -6.18
CA ALA A 92 -5.82 -6.59 -7.31
C ALA A 92 -4.96 -6.51 -8.59
N PHE A 93 -4.40 -5.34 -8.90
CA PHE A 93 -3.50 -5.18 -10.05
C PHE A 93 -2.21 -5.97 -9.89
N SER A 94 -1.61 -6.00 -8.69
CA SER A 94 -0.38 -6.77 -8.45
C SER A 94 -0.63 -8.28 -8.55
N ILE A 95 -1.77 -8.77 -8.08
CA ILE A 95 -2.17 -10.18 -8.26
C ILE A 95 -2.41 -10.48 -9.75
N ALA A 96 -3.13 -9.60 -10.46
CA ALA A 96 -3.37 -9.76 -11.89
C ALA A 96 -2.06 -9.74 -12.69
N GLU A 97 -1.13 -8.85 -12.35
CA GLU A 97 0.21 -8.80 -12.94
C GLU A 97 0.91 -10.15 -12.85
N VAL A 98 0.98 -10.73 -11.65
CA VAL A 98 1.70 -11.97 -11.42
C VAL A 98 1.00 -13.17 -12.07
N LEU A 99 -0.32 -13.31 -11.87
CA LEU A 99 -1.06 -14.49 -12.31
C LEU A 99 -1.43 -14.46 -13.80
N VAL A 100 -1.77 -13.28 -14.33
CA VAL A 100 -2.29 -13.12 -15.69
C VAL A 100 -1.19 -12.70 -16.64
N PHE A 101 -0.46 -11.63 -16.32
CA PHE A 101 0.51 -11.05 -17.26
C PHE A 101 1.85 -11.79 -17.25
N GLN A 102 2.35 -12.17 -16.08
CA GLN A 102 3.58 -12.96 -15.94
C GLN A 102 3.33 -14.47 -16.04
N HIS A 103 2.06 -14.89 -16.14
CA HIS A 103 1.66 -16.28 -16.29
C HIS A 103 2.20 -17.20 -15.18
N VAL A 104 2.41 -16.67 -13.97
CA VAL A 104 2.86 -17.47 -12.83
C VAL A 104 1.64 -18.22 -12.27
N PRO A 105 1.63 -19.56 -12.32
CA PRO A 105 0.49 -20.30 -11.80
C PRO A 105 0.41 -20.16 -10.27
N PRO A 106 -0.78 -20.10 -9.66
CA PRO A 106 -0.93 -19.87 -8.22
C PRO A 106 -0.12 -20.83 -7.35
N GLN A 107 -0.03 -22.11 -7.74
CA GLN A 107 0.76 -23.10 -7.00
C GLN A 107 2.27 -22.81 -6.99
N ALA A 108 2.81 -22.18 -8.04
CA ALA A 108 4.25 -21.86 -8.11
C ALA A 108 4.66 -20.71 -7.19
N LEU A 109 3.69 -19.93 -6.67
CA LEU A 109 3.95 -18.88 -5.68
C LEU A 109 4.49 -19.45 -4.35
N LEU A 110 4.32 -20.75 -4.11
CA LEU A 110 4.86 -21.42 -2.93
C LEU A 110 6.31 -21.88 -3.11
N ASP A 111 6.84 -21.82 -4.33
CA ASP A 111 8.19 -22.25 -4.65
C ASP A 111 9.22 -21.17 -4.25
N GLU A 112 10.43 -21.63 -3.91
CA GLU A 112 11.55 -20.78 -3.47
C GLU A 112 11.82 -19.56 -4.38
N PRO A 113 11.75 -19.67 -5.73
CA PRO A 113 11.97 -18.53 -6.62
C PRO A 113 10.97 -17.39 -6.46
N HIS A 114 9.75 -17.67 -5.97
CA HIS A 114 8.64 -16.72 -5.91
C HIS A 114 8.32 -16.23 -4.49
N LEU A 115 9.02 -16.71 -3.46
CA LEU A 115 8.73 -16.35 -2.06
C LEU A 115 8.72 -14.83 -1.80
N LYS A 116 9.61 -14.07 -2.45
CA LYS A 116 9.62 -12.59 -2.33
C LYS A 116 8.36 -11.96 -2.93
N THR A 117 7.93 -12.45 -4.09
CA THR A 117 6.69 -12.01 -4.75
C THR A 117 5.48 -12.38 -3.90
N THR A 118 5.44 -13.60 -3.36
CA THR A 118 4.36 -14.06 -2.47
C THR A 118 4.28 -13.24 -1.19
N GLY A 119 5.42 -12.97 -0.55
CA GLY A 119 5.48 -12.11 0.63
C GLY A 119 5.00 -10.68 0.33
N PHE A 120 5.37 -10.13 -0.83
CA PHE A 120 4.90 -8.82 -1.28
C PHE A 120 3.38 -8.80 -1.51
N LEU A 121 2.82 -9.78 -2.23
CA LEU A 121 1.37 -9.88 -2.47
C LEU A 121 0.59 -10.07 -1.16
N ALA A 122 1.07 -10.93 -0.26
CA ALA A 122 0.46 -11.13 1.04
C ALA A 122 0.45 -9.84 1.87
N LEU A 123 1.54 -9.08 1.82
CA LEU A 123 1.63 -7.78 2.47
C LEU A 123 0.59 -6.81 1.89
N LEU A 124 0.51 -6.65 0.56
CA LEU A 124 -0.50 -5.79 -0.09
C LEU A 124 -1.94 -6.14 0.33
N VAL A 125 -2.28 -7.44 0.34
CA VAL A 125 -3.60 -7.91 0.80
C VAL A 125 -3.82 -7.57 2.27
N ALA A 126 -2.82 -7.77 3.14
CA ALA A 126 -2.91 -7.41 4.54
C ALA A 126 -3.11 -5.90 4.74
N GLN A 127 -2.46 -5.06 3.94
CA GLN A 127 -2.66 -3.60 3.98
C GLN A 127 -4.11 -3.24 3.61
N ALA A 128 -4.63 -3.81 2.51
CA ALA A 128 -6.00 -3.59 2.06
C ALA A 128 -7.02 -3.98 3.14
N LEU A 129 -6.83 -5.15 3.78
CA LEU A 129 -7.68 -5.62 4.87
C LEU A 129 -7.61 -4.72 6.10
N LEU A 130 -6.40 -4.25 6.47
CA LEU A 130 -6.22 -3.36 7.61
C LEU A 130 -6.98 -2.04 7.42
N PHE A 131 -6.92 -1.45 6.22
CA PHE A 131 -7.64 -0.21 5.93
C PHE A 131 -9.15 -0.41 5.81
N ALA A 132 -9.60 -1.52 5.20
CA ALA A 132 -11.01 -1.87 5.17
C ALA A 132 -11.57 -2.04 6.59
N TYR A 133 -10.83 -2.71 7.49
CA TYR A 133 -11.21 -2.87 8.89
C TYR A 133 -11.19 -1.54 9.65
N GLY A 134 -10.18 -0.70 9.44
CA GLY A 134 -10.10 0.65 10.00
C GLY A 134 -11.29 1.53 9.59
N TYR A 135 -11.70 1.46 8.33
CA TYR A 135 -12.88 2.16 7.82
C TYR A 135 -14.18 1.70 8.51
N MET A 136 -14.38 0.38 8.61
CA MET A 136 -15.59 -0.20 9.22
C MET A 136 -15.70 0.17 10.71
N THR A 137 -14.60 0.10 11.45
CA THR A 137 -14.58 0.37 12.90
C THR A 137 -14.61 1.86 13.26
N ALA A 138 -14.21 2.75 12.35
CA ALA A 138 -14.37 4.20 12.54
C ALA A 138 -15.85 4.62 12.68
N SER A 139 -16.80 3.80 12.19
CA SER A 139 -18.24 4.04 12.35
C SER A 139 -18.73 3.82 13.79
N THR A 140 -18.19 2.83 14.49
CA THR A 140 -18.61 2.41 15.82
C THR A 140 -18.20 3.41 16.91
N ILE A 141 -17.14 4.19 16.65
CA ILE A 141 -16.65 5.23 17.57
C ILE A 141 -17.56 6.46 17.55
N LYS A 142 -18.18 6.79 16.41
CA LYS A 142 -19.02 7.99 16.28
C LYS A 142 -20.41 7.80 16.91
N SER A 143 -20.99 6.59 16.88
CA SER A 143 -22.32 6.37 17.49
C SER A 143 -22.27 6.45 19.01
N LYS A 144 -21.21 5.93 19.64
CA LYS A 144 -21.06 6.00 21.11
C LYS A 144 -20.81 7.40 21.67
N MET A 145 -20.47 8.38 20.84
CA MET A 145 -20.32 9.78 21.27
C MET A 145 -21.63 10.58 21.20
N HIS A 146 -22.68 10.06 20.56
CA HIS A 146 -24.02 10.68 20.57
C HIS A 146 -24.93 10.14 21.68
N GLU A 147 -24.48 9.11 22.41
CA GLU A 147 -25.20 8.49 23.53
C GLU A 147 -24.76 9.01 24.90
N TRP A 148 -23.90 10.03 24.93
CA TRP A 148 -23.44 10.77 26.12
C TRP A 148 -23.65 12.26 25.90
#